data_AF-A0A9E6UMH9-F1
#
_entry.id   AF-A0A9E6UMH9-F1
#
_cell.length_a   1.000
_cell.length_b   1.000
_cell.length_c   1.000
_cell.angle_alpha   90.00
_cell.angle_beta   90.00
_cell.angle_gamma   90.00
#
_symmetry.space_group_name_H-M   'P 1'
#
loop_
_entity.id
_entity.type
_entity.pdbx_description
1 polymer ?
#
loop_
_entity_poly.entity_id
_entity_poly.type
_entity_poly.pdbx_seq_one_letter_code
_entity_poly.pdbx_strand_id
1 'polypeptide(L)'
;MPRAATLPKDFVDRLEAAGFARVEPAVLQPAEPFLDVMGEELRQRVFLTSGAEGQELCLRPDFTIPTALAHIAQGEASGAGAYFYEGEVFRQGSNGGEARQAGVESFGRADAVEAETEVLKLALEACAALGAPSPTIRLGDRAILDSAVDSLDAPVGYRRRLKRALAHGGTIDDRAPTPGQAGHAGLYAALAAAGPEAGKAVIEDLLSLAGIAAVGGRTPGEIAERFLERAEAQAVTLGGADRTRLTSLLAVDAAAPAALATLDFVAEGGAPKVRSAVDALRARLDAFRAAGLPVDDMRFSARFGRGLDYYTGLVFELADPATGAALAGGGRYDGLLSALGAREPSPGVGFALWLDRFGEARP
;
A
#
# COMPACT_ATOMS: atom_id res chain seq x y z
N MET A 1 -6.05 -29.57 13.61
CA MET A 1 -6.57 -28.29 13.09
C MET A 1 -7.34 -28.60 11.82
N PRO A 2 -8.49 -27.94 11.56
CA PRO A 2 -9.15 -28.07 10.26
C PRO A 2 -8.17 -27.70 9.15
N ARG A 3 -8.17 -28.47 8.07
CA ARG A 3 -7.29 -28.21 6.92
C ARG A 3 -7.78 -26.93 6.26
N ALA A 4 -6.90 -25.93 6.15
CA ALA A 4 -7.18 -24.71 5.42
C ALA A 4 -7.66 -25.02 4.00
N ALA A 5 -8.55 -24.18 3.46
CA ALA A 5 -9.07 -24.36 2.12
C ALA A 5 -7.94 -24.33 1.06
N THR A 6 -8.21 -24.88 -0.12
CA THR A 6 -7.33 -24.85 -1.29
C THR A 6 -8.14 -24.33 -2.47
N LEU A 7 -7.50 -23.71 -3.46
CA LEU A 7 -8.21 -23.31 -4.66
C LEU A 7 -8.85 -24.54 -5.33
N PRO A 8 -10.13 -24.49 -5.69
CA PRO A 8 -10.78 -25.59 -6.41
C PRO A 8 -10.10 -25.83 -7.76
N LYS A 9 -9.97 -27.10 -8.18
CA LYS A 9 -9.32 -27.47 -9.44
C LYS A 9 -9.91 -26.72 -10.64
N ASP A 10 -11.23 -26.66 -10.75
CA ASP A 10 -11.91 -25.98 -11.86
C ASP A 10 -11.60 -24.48 -11.91
N PHE A 11 -11.33 -23.84 -10.76
CA PHE A 11 -10.89 -22.44 -10.72
C PHE A 11 -9.45 -22.30 -11.25
N VAL A 12 -8.56 -23.20 -10.82
CA VAL A 12 -7.17 -23.26 -11.30
C VAL A 12 -7.11 -23.48 -12.81
N ASP A 13 -7.87 -24.45 -13.33
CA ASP A 13 -7.92 -24.75 -14.76
C ASP A 13 -8.40 -23.54 -15.58
N ARG A 14 -9.33 -22.73 -15.04
CA ARG A 14 -9.78 -21.48 -15.69
C ARG A 14 -8.72 -20.39 -15.70
N LEU A 15 -7.94 -20.25 -14.61
CA LEU A 15 -6.83 -19.31 -14.56
C LEU A 15 -5.76 -19.67 -15.60
N GLU A 16 -5.37 -20.96 -15.66
CA GLU A 16 -4.40 -21.45 -16.63
C GLU A 16 -4.89 -21.27 -18.07
N ALA A 17 -6.17 -21.56 -18.34
CA ALA A 17 -6.78 -21.32 -19.65
C ALA A 17 -6.85 -19.83 -20.02
N ALA A 18 -6.93 -18.93 -19.03
CA ALA A 18 -6.87 -17.48 -19.21
C ALA A 18 -5.42 -16.94 -19.32
N GLY A 19 -4.40 -17.81 -19.27
CA GLY A 19 -3.00 -17.44 -19.44
C GLY A 19 -2.27 -17.05 -18.16
N PHE A 20 -2.86 -17.29 -16.98
CA PHE A 20 -2.15 -17.09 -15.71
C PHE A 20 -1.17 -18.23 -15.45
N ALA A 21 0.11 -17.91 -15.27
CA ALA A 21 1.14 -18.88 -14.96
C ALA A 21 1.24 -19.13 -13.45
N ARG A 22 1.30 -20.41 -13.04
CA ARG A 22 1.53 -20.76 -11.63
C ARG A 22 2.94 -20.38 -11.21
N VAL A 23 3.08 -19.72 -10.08
CA VAL A 23 4.37 -19.43 -9.46
C VAL A 23 4.45 -20.04 -8.06
N GLU A 24 5.62 -20.60 -7.74
CA GLU A 24 5.93 -21.16 -6.42
C GLU A 24 7.27 -20.62 -5.92
N PRO A 25 7.33 -19.34 -5.51
CA PRO A 25 8.57 -18.77 -4.99
C PRO A 25 9.07 -19.54 -3.77
N ALA A 26 10.38 -19.59 -3.53
CA ALA A 26 10.94 -20.26 -2.36
C ALA A 26 10.38 -19.69 -1.04
N VAL A 27 10.28 -20.50 0.02
CA VAL A 27 9.87 -20.00 1.35
C VAL A 27 10.90 -19.05 1.93
N LEU A 28 12.19 -19.40 1.80
CA LEU A 28 13.30 -18.57 2.25
C LEU A 28 13.65 -17.56 1.15
N GLN A 29 13.66 -16.27 1.50
CA GLN A 29 13.89 -15.17 0.57
C GLN A 29 14.96 -14.21 1.13
N PRO A 30 15.66 -13.44 0.28
CA PRO A 30 16.43 -12.28 0.74
C PRO A 30 15.53 -11.30 1.52
N ALA A 31 16.01 -10.76 2.64
CA ALA A 31 15.19 -9.88 3.48
C ALA A 31 15.02 -8.47 2.89
N GLU A 32 16.09 -7.91 2.32
CA GLU A 32 16.17 -6.52 1.84
C GLU A 32 14.97 -6.07 0.98
N PRO A 33 14.52 -6.82 -0.06
CA PRO A 33 13.39 -6.39 -0.87
C PRO A 33 12.10 -6.16 -0.08
N PHE A 34 11.85 -6.96 0.95
CA PHE A 34 10.66 -6.80 1.80
C PHE A 34 10.81 -5.63 2.77
N LEU A 35 11.99 -5.51 3.37
CA LEU A 35 12.31 -4.48 4.34
C LEU A 35 12.19 -3.07 3.74
N ASP A 36 12.46 -2.93 2.44
CA ASP A 36 12.44 -1.65 1.74
C ASP A 36 11.05 -1.23 1.26
N VAL A 37 10.15 -2.19 0.94
CA VAL A 37 8.86 -1.87 0.30
C VAL A 37 7.62 -2.15 1.15
N MET A 38 7.66 -3.03 2.15
CA MET A 38 6.46 -3.49 2.87
C MET A 38 5.93 -2.51 3.94
N GLY A 39 6.56 -1.35 4.13
CA GLY A 39 6.19 -0.39 5.18
C GLY A 39 6.55 -0.87 6.60
N GLU A 40 6.45 0.02 7.58
CA GLU A 40 6.96 -0.22 8.94
C GLU A 40 6.17 -1.31 9.70
N GLU A 41 4.84 -1.39 9.52
CA GLU A 41 3.99 -2.34 10.26
C GLU A 41 4.26 -3.80 9.87
N LEU A 42 4.39 -4.09 8.57
CA LEU A 42 4.72 -5.44 8.12
C LEU A 42 6.18 -5.78 8.34
N ARG A 43 7.08 -4.79 8.23
CA ARG A 43 8.50 -4.95 8.55
C ARG A 43 8.72 -5.51 9.95
N GLN A 44 7.99 -5.00 10.95
CA GLN A 44 8.10 -5.50 12.33
C GLN A 44 7.59 -6.93 12.51
N ARG A 45 6.87 -7.46 11.53
CA ARG A 45 6.25 -8.79 11.57
C ARG A 45 6.99 -9.82 10.72
N VAL A 46 8.07 -9.45 10.03
CA VAL A 46 8.85 -10.40 9.23
C VAL A 46 9.66 -11.32 10.17
N PHE A 47 9.71 -12.61 9.85
CA PHE A 47 10.66 -13.53 10.50
C PHE A 47 12.01 -13.42 9.79
N LEU A 48 13.01 -12.90 10.50
CA LEU A 48 14.39 -12.77 9.99
C LEU A 48 15.24 -13.96 10.43
N THR A 49 16.17 -14.34 9.56
CA THR A 49 17.19 -15.35 9.81
C THR A 49 18.47 -15.00 9.07
N SER A 50 19.56 -15.72 9.35
CA SER A 50 20.85 -15.50 8.71
C SER A 50 21.26 -16.73 7.92
N GLY A 51 21.76 -16.52 6.70
CA GLY A 51 22.39 -17.56 5.91
C GLY A 51 23.79 -17.91 6.42
N ALA A 52 24.34 -19.01 5.91
CA ALA A 52 25.66 -19.50 6.32
C ALA A 52 26.81 -18.51 6.03
N GLU A 53 26.62 -17.61 5.06
CA GLU A 53 27.60 -16.59 4.67
C GLU A 53 27.27 -15.22 5.26
N GLY A 54 26.35 -15.16 6.23
CA GLY A 54 25.93 -13.92 6.89
C GLY A 54 24.89 -13.10 6.12
N GLN A 55 24.35 -13.61 5.01
CA GLN A 55 23.28 -12.92 4.29
C GLN A 55 22.02 -12.84 5.16
N GLU A 56 21.33 -11.69 5.13
CA GLU A 56 20.05 -11.52 5.84
C GLU A 56 18.91 -12.10 4.99
N LEU A 57 18.22 -13.08 5.57
CA LEU A 57 17.14 -13.81 4.93
C LEU A 57 15.86 -13.64 5.74
N CYS A 58 14.74 -13.91 5.11
CA CYS A 58 13.44 -13.97 5.77
C CYS A 58 12.62 -15.17 5.29
N LEU A 59 11.70 -15.61 6.12
CA LEU A 59 10.58 -16.42 5.64
C LEU A 59 9.62 -15.49 4.90
N ARG A 60 9.20 -15.85 3.69
CA ARG A 60 8.38 -14.98 2.83
C ARG A 60 7.13 -14.50 3.59
N PRO A 61 6.96 -13.18 3.79
CA PRO A 61 5.76 -12.64 4.42
C PRO A 61 4.59 -12.51 3.44
N ASP A 62 4.85 -12.44 2.13
CA ASP A 62 3.86 -12.44 1.07
C ASP A 62 4.35 -13.16 -0.19
N PHE A 63 3.49 -13.23 -1.21
CA PHE A 63 3.83 -13.75 -2.53
C PHE A 63 4.06 -12.66 -3.58
N THR A 64 3.54 -11.44 -3.37
CA THR A 64 3.58 -10.36 -4.35
C THR A 64 5.02 -9.95 -4.68
N ILE A 65 5.87 -9.75 -3.67
CA ILE A 65 7.25 -9.32 -3.88
C ILE A 65 8.10 -10.39 -4.57
N PRO A 66 8.10 -11.67 -4.13
CA PRO A 66 8.81 -12.72 -4.86
C PRO A 66 8.29 -12.92 -6.29
N THR A 67 6.99 -12.76 -6.53
CA THR A 67 6.40 -12.87 -7.87
C THR A 67 6.86 -11.72 -8.76
N ALA A 68 6.90 -10.49 -8.23
CA ALA A 68 7.44 -9.33 -8.94
C ALA A 68 8.93 -9.50 -9.26
N LEU A 69 9.74 -9.99 -8.32
CA LEU A 69 11.17 -10.28 -8.56
C LEU A 69 11.37 -11.37 -9.62
N ALA A 70 10.55 -12.42 -9.60
CA ALA A 70 10.59 -13.47 -10.62
C ALA A 70 10.22 -12.94 -12.01
N HIS A 71 9.22 -12.07 -12.10
CA HIS A 71 8.86 -11.38 -13.35
C HIS A 71 9.98 -10.49 -13.86
N ILE A 72 10.60 -9.68 -12.98
CA ILE A 72 11.74 -8.83 -13.34
C ILE A 72 12.92 -9.66 -13.85
N ALA A 73 13.19 -10.81 -13.22
CA ALA A 73 14.28 -11.71 -13.62
C ALA A 73 14.09 -12.36 -15.00
N GLN A 74 12.85 -12.46 -15.50
CA GLN A 74 12.56 -12.91 -16.87
C GLN A 74 12.96 -11.85 -17.93
N GLY A 75 13.17 -10.61 -17.52
CA GLY A 75 13.64 -9.50 -18.35
C GLY A 75 12.54 -8.76 -19.10
N GLU A 76 12.87 -7.58 -19.64
CA GLU A 76 11.95 -6.66 -20.36
C GLU A 76 11.22 -7.33 -21.54
N ALA A 77 11.80 -8.39 -22.11
CA ALA A 77 11.18 -9.15 -23.20
C ALA A 77 9.88 -9.87 -22.79
N SER A 78 9.63 -10.08 -21.49
CA SER A 78 8.41 -10.72 -21.00
C SER A 78 7.16 -9.85 -21.17
N GLY A 79 7.30 -8.53 -21.34
CA GLY A 79 6.16 -7.62 -21.46
C GLY A 79 5.19 -7.74 -20.27
N ALA A 80 3.89 -7.81 -20.56
CA ALA A 80 2.87 -8.04 -19.54
C ALA A 80 2.87 -9.51 -19.05
N GLY A 81 2.69 -9.71 -17.75
CA GLY A 81 2.65 -11.03 -17.12
C GLY A 81 1.41 -11.21 -16.24
N ALA A 82 0.88 -12.43 -16.19
CA ALA A 82 -0.23 -12.82 -15.34
C ALA A 82 0.15 -14.09 -14.58
N TYR A 83 0.05 -14.04 -13.25
CA TYR A 83 0.55 -15.09 -12.37
C TYR A 83 -0.47 -15.45 -11.31
N PHE A 84 -0.46 -16.69 -10.84
CA PHE A 84 -1.20 -17.09 -9.66
C PHE A 84 -0.36 -17.98 -8.74
N TYR A 85 -0.70 -17.97 -7.45
CA TYR A 85 0.02 -18.74 -6.42
C TYR A 85 -0.94 -19.32 -5.40
N GLU A 86 -0.48 -20.35 -4.70
CA GLU A 86 -1.10 -20.90 -3.50
C GLU A 86 0.00 -21.46 -2.58
N GLY A 87 0.01 -21.07 -1.30
CA GLY A 87 0.93 -21.63 -0.31
C GLY A 87 0.98 -20.86 1.00
N GLU A 88 2.00 -21.16 1.81
CA GLU A 88 2.18 -20.58 3.14
C GLU A 88 2.89 -19.23 3.10
N VAL A 89 2.54 -18.35 4.02
CA VAL A 89 3.24 -17.10 4.33
C VAL A 89 3.50 -17.01 5.84
N PHE A 90 4.56 -16.31 6.21
CA PHE A 90 5.05 -16.30 7.59
C PHE A 90 5.12 -14.88 8.14
N ARG A 91 4.38 -14.60 9.23
CA ARG A 91 4.34 -13.27 9.87
C ARG A 91 4.20 -13.41 11.37
N GLN A 92 4.97 -12.65 12.14
CA GLN A 92 4.78 -12.54 13.58
C GLN A 92 3.36 -12.03 13.89
N GLY A 93 2.73 -12.62 14.91
CA GLY A 93 1.38 -12.27 15.37
C GLY A 93 0.21 -12.85 14.56
N SER A 94 0.44 -13.61 13.48
CA SER A 94 -0.60 -14.52 12.95
C SER A 94 -0.62 -15.83 13.77
N ASN A 95 -1.69 -16.62 13.68
CA ASN A 95 -1.92 -17.89 14.38
C ASN A 95 -0.68 -18.83 14.40
N GLY A 96 0.23 -18.66 15.36
CA GLY A 96 1.50 -19.40 15.41
C GLY A 96 2.57 -18.95 14.41
N GLY A 97 2.37 -17.84 13.70
CA GLY A 97 3.33 -17.28 12.76
C GLY A 97 3.14 -17.69 11.30
N GLU A 98 2.20 -18.59 11.03
CA GLU A 98 1.96 -19.19 9.71
C GLU A 98 0.52 -18.91 9.26
N ALA A 99 0.33 -18.71 7.96
CA ALA A 99 -0.99 -18.59 7.34
C ALA A 99 -0.93 -19.07 5.88
N ARG A 100 -2.05 -19.53 5.32
CA ARG A 100 -2.14 -19.86 3.89
C ARG A 100 -2.78 -18.75 3.07
N GLN A 101 -2.16 -18.47 1.93
CA GLN A 101 -2.65 -17.51 0.95
C GLN A 101 -2.69 -18.13 -0.45
N ALA A 102 -3.62 -17.64 -1.25
CA ALA A 102 -3.63 -17.82 -2.69
C ALA A 102 -3.98 -16.49 -3.35
N GLY A 103 -3.58 -16.27 -4.58
CA GLY A 103 -3.76 -14.96 -5.20
C GLY A 103 -3.36 -14.92 -6.65
N VAL A 104 -3.57 -13.75 -7.25
CA VAL A 104 -3.14 -13.45 -8.61
C VAL A 104 -2.38 -12.14 -8.63
N GLU A 105 -1.39 -12.05 -9.52
CA GLU A 105 -0.68 -10.81 -9.82
C GLU A 105 -0.67 -10.59 -11.33
N SER A 106 -0.96 -9.36 -11.75
CA SER A 106 -0.85 -8.92 -13.13
C SER A 106 0.10 -7.74 -13.22
N PHE A 107 1.12 -7.85 -14.09
CA PHE A 107 2.14 -6.83 -14.29
C PHE A 107 2.19 -6.38 -15.75
N GLY A 108 2.61 -5.14 -15.98
CA GLY A 108 2.92 -4.62 -17.32
C GLY A 108 1.72 -4.32 -18.22
N ARG A 109 0.48 -4.42 -17.70
CA ARG A 109 -0.75 -4.11 -18.47
C ARG A 109 -0.97 -2.61 -18.63
N ALA A 110 -1.20 -2.16 -19.86
CA ALA A 110 -1.49 -0.76 -20.19
C ALA A 110 -2.96 -0.36 -19.97
N ASP A 111 -3.86 -1.34 -19.96
CA ASP A 111 -5.31 -1.19 -19.79
C ASP A 111 -5.68 -1.26 -18.30
N ALA A 112 -5.36 -0.18 -17.58
CA ALA A 112 -5.36 -0.19 -16.12
C ALA A 112 -6.72 -0.54 -15.50
N VAL A 113 -7.81 -0.01 -16.07
CA VAL A 113 -9.19 -0.20 -15.57
C VAL A 113 -9.66 -1.63 -15.85
N GLU A 114 -9.34 -2.17 -17.01
CA GLU A 114 -9.66 -3.53 -17.42
C GLU A 114 -8.92 -4.55 -16.54
N ALA A 115 -7.64 -4.31 -16.25
CA ALA A 115 -6.85 -5.15 -15.36
C ALA A 115 -7.40 -5.15 -13.91
N GLU A 116 -7.79 -3.98 -13.39
CA GLU A 116 -8.44 -3.87 -12.08
C GLU A 116 -9.79 -4.59 -12.02
N THR A 117 -10.57 -4.48 -13.11
CA THR A 117 -11.87 -5.13 -13.25
C THR A 117 -11.73 -6.65 -13.26
N GLU A 118 -10.78 -7.17 -14.02
CA GLU A 118 -10.47 -8.61 -14.06
C GLU A 118 -10.00 -9.13 -12.70
N VAL A 119 -9.09 -8.42 -12.03
CA VAL A 119 -8.57 -8.80 -10.71
C VAL A 119 -9.69 -8.84 -9.66
N LEU A 120 -10.55 -7.83 -9.59
CA LEU A 120 -11.66 -7.82 -8.64
C LEU A 120 -12.68 -8.93 -8.95
N LYS A 121 -12.97 -9.17 -10.23
CA LYS A 121 -13.85 -10.25 -10.67
C LYS A 121 -13.30 -11.62 -10.27
N LEU A 122 -12.02 -11.89 -10.54
CA LEU A 122 -11.35 -13.13 -10.15
C LEU A 122 -11.34 -13.33 -8.63
N ALA A 123 -11.15 -12.26 -7.85
CA ALA A 123 -11.22 -12.33 -6.39
C ALA A 123 -12.62 -12.74 -5.91
N LEU A 124 -13.68 -12.17 -6.48
CA LEU A 124 -15.07 -12.52 -6.16
C LEU A 124 -15.41 -13.96 -6.57
N GLU A 125 -14.98 -14.38 -7.76
CA GLU A 125 -15.15 -15.75 -8.24
C GLU A 125 -14.41 -16.76 -7.36
N ALA A 126 -13.20 -16.43 -6.90
CA ALA A 126 -12.45 -17.27 -5.98
C ALA A 126 -13.14 -17.38 -4.61
N CYS A 127 -13.65 -16.27 -4.07
CA CYS A 127 -14.46 -16.30 -2.84
C CYS A 127 -15.69 -17.20 -3.00
N ALA A 128 -16.41 -17.09 -4.11
CA ALA A 128 -17.56 -17.95 -4.41
C ALA A 128 -17.18 -19.43 -4.50
N ALA A 129 -16.09 -19.75 -5.20
CA ALA A 129 -15.56 -21.10 -5.34
C ALA A 129 -15.12 -21.71 -3.99
N LEU A 130 -14.70 -20.87 -3.04
CA LEU A 130 -14.34 -21.24 -1.66
C LEU A 130 -15.53 -21.19 -0.67
N GLY A 131 -16.77 -21.06 -1.18
CA GLY A 131 -18.00 -21.14 -0.39
C GLY A 131 -18.49 -19.79 0.17
N ALA A 132 -17.89 -18.67 -0.18
CA ALA A 132 -18.29 -17.31 0.20
C ALA A 132 -18.77 -16.49 -1.02
N PRO A 133 -19.98 -16.77 -1.57
CA PRO A 133 -20.43 -16.18 -2.83
C PRO A 133 -20.86 -14.70 -2.74
N SER A 134 -21.03 -14.17 -1.53
CA SER A 134 -21.52 -12.80 -1.33
C SER A 134 -20.72 -12.08 -0.23
N PRO A 135 -19.40 -11.88 -0.42
CA PRO A 135 -18.62 -11.09 0.52
C PRO A 135 -19.03 -9.62 0.46
N THR A 136 -18.91 -8.90 1.57
CA THR A 136 -19.01 -7.44 1.53
C THR A 136 -17.78 -6.87 0.80
N ILE A 137 -17.98 -5.84 -0.04
CA ILE A 137 -16.91 -5.25 -0.85
C ILE A 137 -16.62 -3.84 -0.34
N ARG A 138 -15.41 -3.62 0.16
CA ARG A 138 -14.91 -2.28 0.53
C ARG A 138 -13.87 -1.81 -0.46
N LEU A 139 -14.02 -0.60 -0.97
CA LEU A 139 -13.13 0.07 -1.91
C LEU A 139 -12.48 1.31 -1.29
N GLY A 140 -11.31 1.65 -1.81
CA GLY A 140 -10.58 2.89 -1.54
C GLY A 140 -9.70 3.23 -2.74
N ASP A 141 -9.15 4.43 -2.76
CA ASP A 141 -8.26 4.87 -3.84
C ASP A 141 -7.15 5.79 -3.31
N ARG A 142 -5.91 5.30 -3.38
CA ARG A 142 -4.73 6.04 -2.97
C ARG A 142 -4.49 7.26 -3.85
N ALA A 143 -4.82 7.22 -5.13
CA ALA A 143 -4.60 8.35 -6.04
C ALA A 143 -5.46 9.56 -5.67
N ILE A 144 -6.69 9.35 -5.19
CA ILE A 144 -7.56 10.45 -4.72
C ILE A 144 -6.98 11.07 -3.45
N LEU A 145 -6.60 10.27 -2.46
CA LEU A 145 -6.05 10.77 -1.22
C LEU A 145 -4.69 11.46 -1.44
N ASP A 146 -3.81 10.83 -2.21
CA ASP A 146 -2.47 11.34 -2.46
C ASP A 146 -2.50 12.63 -3.28
N SER A 147 -3.38 12.73 -4.30
CA SER A 147 -3.56 13.97 -5.06
C SER A 147 -4.11 15.10 -4.20
N ALA A 148 -5.02 14.80 -3.27
CA ALA A 148 -5.54 15.79 -2.32
C ALA A 148 -4.44 16.28 -1.37
N VAL A 149 -3.65 15.36 -0.81
CA VAL A 149 -2.53 15.72 0.08
C VAL A 149 -1.43 16.49 -0.66
N ASP A 150 -1.09 16.08 -1.89
CA ASP A 150 -0.10 16.77 -2.74
C ASP A 150 -0.49 18.19 -3.12
N SER A 151 -1.79 18.48 -3.11
CA SER A 151 -2.33 19.79 -3.46
C SER A 151 -2.41 20.74 -2.26
N LEU A 152 -2.07 20.28 -1.05
CA LEU A 152 -2.06 21.12 0.14
C LEU A 152 -0.91 22.13 0.08
N ASP A 153 -1.17 23.34 0.57
CA ASP A 153 -0.16 24.37 0.78
C ASP A 153 0.64 24.07 2.06
N ALA A 154 1.49 23.05 1.98
CA ALA A 154 2.33 22.58 3.08
C ALA A 154 3.69 22.08 2.55
N PRO A 155 4.76 22.08 3.37
CA PRO A 155 6.05 21.55 2.94
C PRO A 155 5.99 20.07 2.50
N VAL A 156 6.86 19.68 1.58
CA VAL A 156 6.94 18.30 1.04
C VAL A 156 7.06 17.26 2.16
N GLY A 157 7.90 17.54 3.17
CA GLY A 157 8.08 16.67 4.34
C GLY A 157 6.80 16.48 5.16
N TYR A 158 5.97 17.53 5.29
CA TYR A 158 4.68 17.46 5.95
C TYR A 158 3.71 16.57 5.16
N ARG A 159 3.58 16.80 3.85
CA ARG A 159 2.71 16.02 2.96
C ARG A 159 3.08 14.54 2.95
N ARG A 160 4.37 14.21 2.84
CA ARG A 160 4.86 12.82 2.88
C ARG A 160 4.49 12.12 4.19
N ARG A 161 4.67 12.80 5.32
CA ARG A 161 4.30 12.27 6.64
C ARG A 161 2.79 12.05 6.74
N LEU A 162 2.00 13.02 6.29
CA LEU A 162 0.54 12.94 6.33
C LEU A 162 0.02 11.76 5.48
N LYS A 163 0.55 11.57 4.27
CA LYS A 163 0.21 10.40 3.43
C LYS A 163 0.44 9.08 4.16
N ARG A 164 1.58 8.94 4.83
CA ARG A 164 1.92 7.75 5.63
C ARG A 164 0.98 7.58 6.82
N ALA A 165 0.77 8.63 7.61
CA ALA A 165 -0.14 8.57 8.75
C ALA A 165 -1.55 8.12 8.33
N LEU A 166 -2.10 8.71 7.26
CA LEU A 166 -3.41 8.35 6.75
C LEU A 166 -3.47 6.94 6.15
N ALA A 167 -2.37 6.43 5.57
CA ALA A 167 -2.29 5.04 5.08
C ALA A 167 -2.43 4.00 6.21
N HIS A 168 -1.98 4.34 7.42
CA HIS A 168 -2.07 3.49 8.62
C HIS A 168 -3.25 3.87 9.55
N GLY A 169 -4.31 4.49 9.00
CA GLY A 169 -5.52 4.80 9.76
C GLY A 169 -5.42 6.00 10.69
N GLY A 170 -4.31 6.74 10.62
CA GLY A 170 -4.09 7.95 11.39
C GLY A 170 -5.01 9.11 11.04
N THR A 171 -4.79 10.24 11.70
CA THR A 171 -5.56 11.48 11.56
C THR A 171 -4.73 12.61 10.97
N ILE A 172 -5.40 13.68 10.55
CA ILE A 172 -4.73 14.92 10.08
C ILE A 172 -3.85 15.53 11.18
N ASP A 173 -4.19 15.26 12.44
CA ASP A 173 -3.52 15.80 13.62
C ASP A 173 -2.36 14.91 14.11
N ASP A 174 -2.16 13.74 13.51
CA ASP A 174 -1.13 12.81 13.95
C ASP A 174 0.26 13.43 13.72
N ARG A 175 0.91 13.70 14.84
CA ARG A 175 2.31 14.10 14.89
C ARG A 175 3.14 12.82 14.93
N ALA A 176 4.14 12.71 14.06
CA ALA A 176 5.01 11.54 14.08
C ALA A 176 5.66 11.38 15.47
N PRO A 177 5.58 10.20 16.10
CA PRO A 177 6.46 9.88 17.21
C PRO A 177 7.90 9.87 16.68
N THR A 178 8.79 10.55 17.38
CA THR A 178 10.22 10.57 17.05
C THR A 178 10.98 9.82 18.13
N PRO A 179 11.76 8.78 17.82
CA PRO A 179 12.72 8.24 18.77
C PRO A 179 13.63 9.38 19.26
N GLY A 180 13.67 9.63 20.58
CA GLY A 180 14.47 10.71 21.20
C GLY A 180 13.73 12.02 21.51
N GLN A 181 12.39 12.06 21.40
CA GLN A 181 11.57 13.29 21.46
C GLN A 181 11.61 14.09 22.77
N ALA A 182 11.91 13.50 23.92
CA ALA A 182 11.82 14.23 25.20
C ALA A 182 12.92 15.31 25.36
N GLY A 183 14.06 15.18 24.68
CA GLY A 183 15.24 16.02 24.93
C GLY A 183 15.40 17.26 24.05
N HIS A 184 14.75 17.33 22.89
CA HIS A 184 15.19 18.26 21.83
C HIS A 184 14.10 19.13 21.18
N ALA A 185 12.87 19.17 21.71
CA ALA A 185 11.79 19.99 21.15
C ALA A 185 12.16 21.48 21.03
N GLY A 186 12.91 22.02 22.00
CA GLY A 186 13.42 23.40 21.97
C GLY A 186 14.45 23.65 20.86
N LEU A 187 15.29 22.65 20.55
CA LEU A 187 16.27 22.73 19.45
C LEU A 187 15.58 22.77 18.09
N TYR A 188 14.56 21.94 17.88
CA TYR A 188 13.76 21.95 16.66
C TYR A 188 13.07 23.30 16.44
N ALA A 189 12.48 23.87 17.49
CA ALA A 189 11.82 25.18 17.41
C ALA A 189 12.83 26.32 17.11
N ALA A 190 14.01 26.29 17.74
CA ALA A 190 15.06 27.28 17.52
C ALA A 190 15.63 27.21 16.09
N LEU A 191 15.85 26.01 15.57
CA LEU A 191 16.35 25.81 14.20
C LEU A 191 15.32 26.21 13.14
N ALA A 192 14.03 25.88 13.35
CA ALA A 192 12.97 26.31 12.44
C ALA A 192 12.82 27.85 12.43
N ALA A 193 13.03 28.51 13.56
CA ALA A 193 13.00 29.98 13.64
C ALA A 193 14.22 30.67 13.00
N ALA A 194 15.37 30.00 12.96
CA ALA A 194 16.60 30.53 12.37
C ALA A 194 16.59 30.55 10.83
N GLY A 195 15.71 29.75 10.20
CA GLY A 195 15.65 29.57 8.75
C GLY A 195 16.69 28.55 8.24
N PRO A 196 16.52 28.06 6.99
CA PRO A 196 17.20 26.87 6.49
C PRO A 196 18.73 27.02 6.37
N GLU A 197 19.25 28.17 5.93
CA GLU A 197 20.70 28.37 5.81
C GLU A 197 21.39 28.44 7.18
N ALA A 198 20.84 29.23 8.11
CA ALA A 198 21.41 29.37 9.45
C ALA A 198 21.27 28.07 10.26
N GLY A 199 20.13 27.38 10.13
CA GLY A 199 19.93 26.08 10.75
C GLY A 199 20.90 25.01 10.22
N LYS A 200 21.22 25.04 8.92
CA LYS A 200 22.17 24.11 8.30
C LYS A 200 23.59 24.33 8.85
N ALA A 201 24.04 25.58 8.87
CA ALA A 201 25.36 25.94 9.41
C ALA A 201 25.52 25.50 10.88
N VAL A 202 24.48 25.71 11.71
CA VAL A 202 24.51 25.29 13.12
C VAL A 202 24.62 23.77 13.26
N ILE A 203 23.91 22.99 12.45
CA ILE A 203 23.98 21.53 12.52
C ILE A 203 25.34 21.02 11.99
N GLU A 204 25.84 21.60 10.90
CA GLU A 204 27.17 21.27 10.37
C GLU A 204 28.28 21.54 11.40
N ASP A 205 28.23 22.68 12.08
CA ASP A 205 29.16 23.03 13.16
C ASP A 205 29.03 22.07 14.35
N LEU A 206 27.80 21.70 14.75
CA LEU A 206 27.57 20.74 15.83
C LEU A 206 28.09 19.34 15.51
N LEU A 207 27.87 18.85 14.28
CA LEU A 207 28.37 17.56 13.83
C LEU A 207 29.90 17.56 13.77
N SER A 208 30.50 18.67 13.32
CA SER A 208 31.95 18.87 13.32
C SER A 208 32.53 18.89 14.74
N LEU A 209 31.93 19.67 15.66
CA LEU A 209 32.35 19.75 17.06
C LEU A 209 32.22 18.42 17.80
N ALA A 210 31.18 17.64 17.50
CA ALA A 210 30.96 16.33 18.08
C ALA A 210 31.88 15.24 17.49
N GLY A 211 32.68 15.56 16.47
CA GLY A 211 33.56 14.59 15.78
C GLY A 211 32.77 13.47 15.07
N ILE A 212 31.50 13.70 14.77
CA ILE A 212 30.64 12.70 14.13
C ILE A 212 30.94 12.72 12.62
N ALA A 213 31.70 11.73 12.17
CA ALA A 213 31.87 11.48 10.75
C ALA A 213 30.56 10.97 10.13
N ALA A 214 30.34 11.34 8.86
CA ALA A 214 29.27 10.85 7.97
C ALA A 214 28.82 9.41 8.27
N VAL A 215 27.63 9.25 8.86
CA VAL A 215 27.04 7.91 9.10
C VAL A 215 26.35 7.45 7.83
N GLY A 216 26.73 6.28 7.32
CA GLY A 216 26.07 5.65 6.17
C GLY A 216 26.26 6.36 4.83
N GLY A 217 27.42 7.02 4.62
CA GLY A 217 27.79 7.60 3.32
C GLY A 217 27.20 8.99 3.01
N ARG A 218 26.50 9.62 3.96
CA ARG A 218 25.92 10.97 3.80
C ARG A 218 26.81 12.06 4.35
N THR A 219 26.94 13.17 3.64
CA THR A 219 27.67 14.36 4.10
C THR A 219 26.97 15.03 5.28
N PRO A 220 27.69 15.77 6.15
CA PRO A 220 27.10 16.56 7.23
C PRO A 220 26.01 17.52 6.76
N GLY A 221 26.17 18.11 5.57
CA GLY A 221 25.17 19.00 4.97
C GLY A 221 23.88 18.29 4.57
N GLU A 222 23.95 17.07 4.03
CA GLU A 222 22.77 16.25 3.73
C GLU A 222 22.04 15.81 5.01
N ILE A 223 22.80 15.55 6.09
CA ILE A 223 22.23 15.24 7.40
C ILE A 223 21.51 16.47 7.96
N ALA A 224 22.12 17.65 7.87
CA ALA A 224 21.57 18.92 8.31
C ALA A 224 20.29 19.28 7.55
N GLU A 225 20.28 19.17 6.23
CA GLU A 225 19.10 19.42 5.40
C GLU A 225 17.92 18.53 5.79
N ARG A 226 18.13 17.21 5.90
CA ARG A 226 17.07 16.28 6.33
C ARG A 226 16.56 16.55 7.74
N PHE A 227 17.44 17.02 8.63
CA PHE A 227 17.06 17.37 9.99
C PHE A 227 16.18 18.62 10.02
N LEU A 228 16.52 19.66 9.25
CA LEU A 228 15.73 20.89 9.13
C LEU A 228 14.38 20.64 8.45
N GLU A 229 14.35 19.86 7.36
CA GLU A 229 13.09 19.44 6.72
C GLU A 229 12.15 18.76 7.73
N ARG A 230 12.71 17.97 8.64
CA ARG A 230 11.94 17.32 9.72
C ARG A 230 11.45 18.33 10.76
N ALA A 231 12.27 19.31 11.12
CA ALA A 231 11.94 20.37 12.07
C ALA A 231 10.76 21.21 11.57
N GLU A 232 10.84 21.70 10.33
CA GLU A 232 9.78 22.51 9.71
C GLU A 232 8.48 21.72 9.57
N ALA A 233 8.57 20.46 9.12
CA ALA A 233 7.39 19.60 8.99
C ALA A 233 6.66 19.36 10.31
N GLN A 234 7.32 19.50 11.48
CA GLN A 234 6.70 19.39 12.80
C GLN A 234 6.04 20.69 13.27
N ALA A 235 6.55 21.85 12.84
CA ALA A 235 6.03 23.16 13.24
C ALA A 235 4.78 23.57 12.45
N VAL A 236 4.58 23.02 11.25
CA VAL A 236 3.44 23.34 10.39
C VAL A 236 2.14 22.76 10.92
N THR A 237 1.13 23.64 11.07
CA THR A 237 -0.27 23.25 11.25
C THR A 237 -1.01 23.56 9.95
N LEU A 238 -1.81 22.61 9.47
CA LEU A 238 -2.55 22.77 8.22
C LEU A 238 -3.55 23.94 8.32
N GLY A 239 -3.56 24.83 7.33
CA GLY A 239 -4.47 25.97 7.28
C GLY A 239 -5.95 25.56 7.25
N GLY A 240 -6.85 26.47 7.66
CA GLY A 240 -8.28 26.16 7.84
C GLY A 240 -8.99 25.65 6.59
N ALA A 241 -8.72 26.23 5.41
CA ALA A 241 -9.33 25.81 4.15
C ALA A 241 -8.86 24.41 3.70
N ASP A 242 -7.55 24.16 3.75
CA ASP A 242 -6.94 22.87 3.41
C ASP A 242 -7.38 21.77 4.38
N ARG A 243 -7.43 22.08 5.67
CA ARG A 243 -7.97 21.17 6.69
C ARG A 243 -9.42 20.83 6.40
N THR A 244 -10.26 21.82 6.11
CA THR A 244 -11.68 21.60 5.81
C THR A 244 -11.86 20.70 4.59
N ARG A 245 -11.10 20.95 3.51
CA ARG A 245 -11.11 20.11 2.30
C ARG A 245 -10.72 18.67 2.61
N LEU A 246 -9.59 18.47 3.29
CA LEU A 246 -9.10 17.14 3.61
C LEU A 246 -10.02 16.40 4.58
N THR A 247 -10.56 17.08 5.58
CA THR A 247 -11.57 16.49 6.49
C THR A 247 -12.83 16.08 5.73
N SER A 248 -13.31 16.89 4.79
CA SER A 248 -14.48 16.56 3.96
C SER A 248 -14.22 15.34 3.09
N LEU A 249 -13.04 15.25 2.46
CA LEU A 249 -12.62 14.07 1.72
C LEU A 249 -12.58 12.82 2.62
N LEU A 250 -11.92 12.91 3.76
CA LEU A 250 -11.76 11.78 4.69
C LEU A 250 -13.08 11.36 5.36
N ALA A 251 -14.13 12.18 5.30
CA ALA A 251 -15.46 11.84 5.77
C ALA A 251 -16.25 10.99 4.75
N VAL A 252 -15.77 10.84 3.51
CA VAL A 252 -16.44 10.02 2.50
C VAL A 252 -16.31 8.55 2.87
N ASP A 253 -17.43 7.97 3.30
CA ASP A 253 -17.64 6.55 3.56
C ASP A 253 -19.11 6.19 3.28
N ALA A 254 -19.38 5.69 2.08
CA ALA A 254 -20.75 5.46 1.59
C ALA A 254 -20.78 4.36 0.50
N ALA A 255 -21.97 3.99 0.04
CA ALA A 255 -22.11 3.19 -1.18
C ALA A 255 -21.39 3.87 -2.35
N ALA A 256 -20.70 3.10 -3.20
CA ALA A 256 -19.78 3.62 -4.22
C ALA A 256 -20.41 4.70 -5.14
N PRO A 257 -21.67 4.56 -5.63
CA PRO A 257 -22.31 5.62 -6.40
C PRO A 257 -22.52 6.93 -5.61
N ALA A 258 -22.92 6.84 -4.34
CA ALA A 258 -23.14 8.01 -3.48
C ALA A 258 -21.81 8.66 -3.04
N ALA A 259 -20.79 7.84 -2.80
CA ALA A 259 -19.44 8.31 -2.54
C ALA A 259 -18.88 9.08 -3.74
N LEU A 260 -19.06 8.57 -4.96
CA LEU A 260 -18.63 9.26 -6.19
C LEU A 260 -19.28 10.65 -6.33
N ALA A 261 -20.60 10.74 -6.12
CA ALA A 261 -21.30 12.02 -6.14
C ALA A 261 -20.77 13.02 -5.10
N THR A 262 -20.37 12.53 -3.92
CA THR A 262 -19.77 13.36 -2.88
C THR A 262 -18.35 13.80 -3.27
N LEU A 263 -17.56 12.90 -3.85
CA LEU A 263 -16.21 13.19 -4.32
C LEU A 263 -16.19 14.20 -5.46
N ASP A 264 -17.21 14.21 -6.32
CA ASP A 264 -17.37 15.23 -7.36
C ASP A 264 -17.48 16.63 -6.78
N PHE A 265 -18.29 16.79 -5.74
CA PHE A 265 -18.40 18.05 -5.02
C PHE A 265 -17.06 18.46 -4.38
N VAL A 266 -16.33 17.51 -3.79
CA VAL A 266 -14.98 17.77 -3.24
C VAL A 266 -14.01 18.19 -4.36
N ALA A 267 -14.13 17.62 -5.55
CA ALA A 267 -13.27 17.91 -6.71
C ALA A 267 -13.61 19.23 -7.42
N GLU A 268 -14.82 19.78 -7.28
CA GLU A 268 -15.21 21.10 -7.81
C GLU A 268 -14.47 22.26 -7.16
N GLY A 269 -14.22 22.18 -5.85
CA GLY A 269 -13.41 23.15 -5.10
C GLY A 269 -11.92 22.78 -4.98
N GLY A 270 -11.50 21.70 -5.66
CA GLY A 270 -10.19 21.07 -5.50
C GLY A 270 -9.19 21.35 -6.62
N ALA A 271 -7.98 20.81 -6.47
CA ALA A 271 -6.96 20.89 -7.50
C ALA A 271 -7.28 19.98 -8.71
N PRO A 272 -6.81 20.30 -9.93
CA PRO A 272 -7.07 19.49 -11.13
C PRO A 272 -6.72 18.01 -11.00
N LYS A 273 -5.65 17.69 -10.25
CA LYS A 273 -5.24 16.30 -10.00
C LYS A 273 -6.27 15.49 -9.21
N VAL A 274 -6.98 16.13 -8.27
CA VAL A 274 -8.05 15.49 -7.49
C VAL A 274 -9.21 15.13 -8.43
N ARG A 275 -9.60 16.06 -9.31
CA ARG A 275 -10.62 15.80 -10.33
C ARG A 275 -10.26 14.63 -11.22
N SER A 276 -9.03 14.59 -11.76
CA SER A 276 -8.57 13.47 -12.58
C SER A 276 -8.62 12.13 -11.85
N ALA A 277 -8.30 12.11 -10.55
CA ALA A 277 -8.38 10.89 -9.75
C ALA A 277 -9.84 10.45 -9.50
N VAL A 278 -10.77 11.39 -9.28
CA VAL A 278 -12.21 11.12 -9.18
C VAL A 278 -12.78 10.63 -10.50
N ASP A 279 -12.35 11.20 -11.64
CA ASP A 279 -12.76 10.75 -12.97
C ASP A 279 -12.27 9.32 -13.26
N ALA A 280 -11.06 8.97 -12.80
CA ALA A 280 -10.55 7.61 -12.89
C ALA A 280 -11.38 6.63 -12.04
N LEU A 281 -11.82 7.03 -10.84
CA LEU A 281 -12.74 6.22 -10.03
C LEU A 281 -14.08 6.01 -10.75
N ARG A 282 -14.65 7.05 -11.38
CA ARG A 282 -15.87 6.91 -12.18
C ARG A 282 -15.70 5.89 -13.29
N ALA A 283 -14.64 6.02 -14.09
CA ALA A 283 -14.36 5.11 -15.19
C ALA A 283 -14.25 3.65 -14.71
N ARG A 284 -13.63 3.41 -13.54
CA ARG A 284 -13.57 2.09 -12.91
C ARG A 284 -14.94 1.57 -12.51
N LEU A 285 -15.76 2.37 -11.83
CA LEU A 285 -17.10 1.96 -11.43
C LEU A 285 -17.99 1.66 -12.64
N ASP A 286 -17.84 2.40 -13.73
CA ASP A 286 -18.55 2.14 -14.99
C ASP A 286 -18.09 0.81 -15.62
N ALA A 287 -16.77 0.55 -15.66
CA ALA A 287 -16.23 -0.72 -16.15
C ALA A 287 -16.64 -1.91 -15.28
N PHE A 288 -16.65 -1.74 -13.95
CA PHE A 288 -17.14 -2.75 -13.01
C PHE A 288 -18.60 -3.10 -13.29
N ARG A 289 -19.44 -2.08 -13.47
CA ARG A 289 -20.86 -2.26 -13.81
C ARG A 289 -21.01 -2.97 -15.16
N ALA A 290 -20.24 -2.58 -16.18
CA ALA A 290 -20.25 -3.21 -17.49
C ALA A 290 -19.80 -4.69 -17.45
N ALA A 291 -18.88 -5.04 -16.54
CA ALA A 291 -18.43 -6.41 -16.31
C ALA A 291 -19.37 -7.25 -15.42
N GLY A 292 -20.49 -6.68 -14.96
CA GLY A 292 -21.48 -7.35 -14.13
C GLY A 292 -21.14 -7.42 -12.64
N LEU A 293 -20.20 -6.60 -12.16
CA LEU A 293 -19.88 -6.52 -10.74
C LEU A 293 -20.95 -5.71 -9.98
N PRO A 294 -21.24 -6.04 -8.71
CA PRO A 294 -22.33 -5.45 -7.95
C PRO A 294 -21.96 -4.07 -7.38
N VAL A 295 -21.77 -3.08 -8.25
CA VAL A 295 -21.29 -1.72 -7.88
C VAL A 295 -22.16 -1.05 -6.83
N ASP A 296 -23.47 -1.30 -6.86
CA ASP A 296 -24.42 -0.69 -5.91
C ASP A 296 -24.28 -1.27 -4.49
N ASP A 297 -23.69 -2.47 -4.35
CA ASP A 297 -23.40 -3.12 -3.05
C ASP A 297 -21.98 -2.80 -2.54
N MET A 298 -21.15 -2.13 -3.35
CA MET A 298 -19.79 -1.76 -2.95
C MET A 298 -19.81 -0.53 -2.05
N ARG A 299 -19.02 -0.57 -0.97
CA ARG A 299 -18.81 0.59 -0.10
C ARG A 299 -17.46 1.23 -0.40
N PHE A 300 -17.43 2.52 -0.71
CA PHE A 300 -16.19 3.26 -0.88
C PHE A 300 -15.87 4.08 0.37
N SER A 301 -14.62 4.03 0.82
CA SER A 301 -14.11 4.88 1.89
C SER A 301 -12.80 5.56 1.48
N ALA A 302 -12.76 6.88 1.57
CA ALA A 302 -11.54 7.65 1.29
C ALA A 302 -10.42 7.42 2.32
N ARG A 303 -10.75 6.85 3.49
CA ARG A 303 -9.78 6.50 4.54
C ARG A 303 -9.16 5.11 4.32
N PHE A 304 -9.65 4.35 3.37
CA PHE A 304 -9.23 2.97 3.21
C PHE A 304 -7.98 2.84 2.34
N GLY A 305 -6.87 2.37 2.93
CA GLY A 305 -5.56 2.23 2.27
C GLY A 305 -4.80 0.92 2.52
N ARG A 306 -5.40 -0.08 3.17
CA ARG A 306 -4.85 -1.44 3.44
C ARG A 306 -3.50 -1.57 4.18
N GLY A 307 -2.86 -0.48 4.65
CA GLY A 307 -1.64 -0.52 5.46
C GLY A 307 -0.39 -1.04 4.73
N LEU A 308 -0.47 -1.24 3.42
CA LEU A 308 0.64 -1.59 2.54
C LEU A 308 1.06 -0.34 1.78
N ASP A 309 2.28 0.12 2.01
CA ASP A 309 2.78 1.41 1.51
C ASP A 309 2.97 1.46 -0.02
N TYR A 310 2.95 0.30 -0.69
CA TYR A 310 3.20 0.22 -2.13
C TYR A 310 1.96 0.41 -3.01
N TYR A 311 0.74 0.47 -2.46
CA TYR A 311 -0.46 0.73 -3.29
C TYR A 311 -0.48 2.17 -3.82
N THR A 312 -0.76 2.33 -5.11
CA THR A 312 -0.74 3.62 -5.82
C THR A 312 -2.11 4.06 -6.33
N GLY A 313 -3.10 3.15 -6.37
CA GLY A 313 -4.42 3.42 -6.93
C GLY A 313 -5.55 2.73 -6.17
N LEU A 314 -6.42 2.03 -6.91
CA LEU A 314 -7.51 1.25 -6.35
C LEU A 314 -6.99 0.28 -5.28
N VAL A 315 -7.69 0.22 -4.15
CA VAL A 315 -7.54 -0.84 -3.15
C VAL A 315 -8.90 -1.41 -2.81
N PHE A 316 -8.96 -2.70 -2.53
CA PHE A 316 -10.19 -3.37 -2.13
C PHE A 316 -9.99 -4.43 -1.04
N GLU A 317 -11.07 -4.72 -0.33
CA GLU A 317 -11.17 -5.82 0.62
C GLU A 317 -12.53 -6.51 0.46
N LEU A 318 -12.48 -7.83 0.38
CA LEU A 318 -13.64 -8.71 0.42
C LEU A 318 -13.70 -9.29 1.83
N ALA A 319 -14.82 -9.14 2.53
CA ALA A 319 -14.98 -9.65 3.89
C ALA A 319 -16.22 -10.53 4.03
N ASP A 320 -16.17 -11.47 4.97
CA ASP A 320 -17.30 -12.32 5.31
C ASP A 320 -18.41 -11.45 5.94
N PRO A 321 -19.64 -11.43 5.41
CA PRO A 321 -20.72 -10.60 5.94
C PRO A 321 -21.16 -10.98 7.36
N ALA A 322 -20.95 -12.24 7.79
CA ALA A 322 -21.34 -12.71 9.10
C ALA A 322 -20.31 -12.35 10.18
N THR A 323 -19.02 -12.42 9.86
CA THR A 323 -17.93 -12.22 10.84
C THR A 323 -17.18 -10.90 10.69
N GLY A 324 -17.29 -10.25 9.53
CA GLY A 324 -16.46 -9.10 9.15
C GLY A 324 -15.00 -9.46 8.87
N ALA A 325 -14.63 -10.75 8.91
CA ALA A 325 -13.25 -11.17 8.65
C ALA A 325 -12.89 -10.95 7.18
N ALA A 326 -11.75 -10.30 6.91
CA ALA A 326 -11.27 -10.12 5.55
C ALA A 326 -10.95 -11.47 4.89
N LEU A 327 -11.61 -11.80 3.80
CA LEU A 327 -11.43 -13.03 3.03
C LEU A 327 -10.41 -12.85 1.90
N ALA A 328 -10.42 -11.69 1.25
CA ALA A 328 -9.47 -11.30 0.22
C ALA A 328 -9.14 -9.81 0.30
N GLY A 329 -7.97 -9.42 -0.20
CA GLY A 329 -7.58 -8.03 -0.31
C GLY A 329 -6.61 -7.83 -1.46
N GLY A 330 -6.71 -6.69 -2.11
CA GLY A 330 -5.91 -6.41 -3.30
C GLY A 330 -5.94 -4.94 -3.69
N GLY A 331 -5.32 -4.64 -4.82
CA GLY A 331 -5.23 -3.30 -5.35
C GLY A 331 -4.11 -3.10 -6.36
N ARG A 332 -3.99 -1.87 -6.84
CA ARG A 332 -2.99 -1.42 -7.82
C ARG A 332 -1.77 -0.81 -7.14
N TYR A 333 -0.57 -1.19 -7.60
CA TYR A 333 0.72 -0.86 -7.01
C TYR A 333 1.80 -0.58 -8.08
N ASP A 334 1.59 0.43 -8.92
CA ASP A 334 2.44 0.69 -10.10
C ASP A 334 3.90 1.05 -9.79
N GLY A 335 4.20 1.45 -8.56
CA GLY A 335 5.56 1.76 -8.13
C GLY A 335 6.39 0.56 -7.67
N LEU A 336 5.75 -0.61 -7.44
CA LEU A 336 6.42 -1.74 -6.77
C LEU A 336 7.57 -2.30 -7.60
N LEU A 337 7.35 -2.56 -8.90
CA LEU A 337 8.37 -3.19 -9.74
C LEU A 337 9.60 -2.30 -9.89
N SER A 338 9.41 -0.98 -10.03
CA SER A 338 10.51 -0.01 -10.05
C SER A 338 11.25 0.05 -8.71
N ALA A 339 10.54 -0.01 -7.59
CA ALA A 339 11.16 -0.08 -6.26
C ALA A 339 11.99 -1.37 -6.06
N LEU A 340 11.64 -2.45 -6.77
CA LEU A 340 12.37 -3.72 -6.77
C LEU A 340 13.46 -3.82 -7.85
N GLY A 341 13.76 -2.73 -8.55
CA GLY A 341 14.86 -2.66 -9.51
C GLY A 341 14.49 -2.94 -10.97
N ALA A 342 13.21 -2.92 -11.33
CA ALA A 342 12.81 -2.92 -12.74
C ALA A 342 13.34 -1.66 -13.44
N ARG A 343 13.87 -1.84 -14.66
CA ARG A 343 14.47 -0.75 -15.46
C ARG A 343 13.44 0.22 -16.00
N GLU A 344 12.28 -0.30 -16.40
CA GLU A 344 11.16 0.50 -16.87
C GLU A 344 10.00 0.43 -15.87
N PRO A 345 9.21 1.52 -15.73
CA PRO A 345 7.97 1.50 -14.96
C PRO A 345 7.02 0.43 -15.50
N SER A 346 6.64 -0.51 -14.63
CA SER A 346 5.70 -1.57 -14.98
C SER A 346 4.54 -1.57 -13.99
N PRO A 347 3.32 -1.25 -14.45
CA PRO A 347 2.14 -1.22 -13.59
C PRO A 347 1.83 -2.60 -13.02
N GLY A 348 1.23 -2.64 -11.83
CA GLY A 348 0.94 -3.89 -11.13
C GLY A 348 -0.42 -3.85 -10.44
N VAL A 349 -1.17 -4.96 -10.52
CA VAL A 349 -2.45 -5.11 -9.83
C VAL A 349 -2.69 -6.58 -9.48
N GLY A 350 -3.21 -6.84 -8.29
CA GLY A 350 -3.42 -8.20 -7.83
C GLY A 350 -4.24 -8.30 -6.54
N PHE A 351 -4.41 -9.53 -6.06
CA PHE A 351 -5.08 -9.81 -4.80
C PHE A 351 -4.50 -11.05 -4.12
N ALA A 352 -4.69 -11.11 -2.80
CA ALA A 352 -4.45 -12.30 -1.99
C ALA A 352 -5.71 -12.67 -1.18
N LEU A 353 -6.01 -13.97 -1.14
CA LEU A 353 -6.99 -14.64 -0.31
C LEU A 353 -6.32 -15.12 0.98
N TRP A 354 -7.05 -15.11 2.10
CA TRP A 354 -6.63 -15.78 3.35
C TRP A 354 -7.34 -17.12 3.47
N LEU A 355 -6.72 -18.19 2.96
CA LEU A 355 -7.35 -19.51 2.82
C LEU A 355 -7.81 -20.12 4.15
N ASP A 356 -7.15 -19.78 5.26
CA ASP A 356 -7.51 -20.23 6.61
C ASP A 356 -8.86 -19.67 7.09
N ARG A 357 -9.39 -18.64 6.40
CA ARG A 357 -10.68 -18.00 6.71
C ARG A 357 -11.83 -18.58 5.89
N PHE A 358 -11.58 -19.59 5.08
CA PHE A 358 -12.58 -20.33 4.31
C PHE A 358 -12.71 -21.77 4.83
N GLY A 359 -13.90 -22.37 4.69
CA GLY A 359 -14.19 -23.75 5.12
C GLY A 359 -15.29 -23.88 6.18
N GLU A 360 -15.56 -25.11 6.63
CA GLU A 360 -16.71 -25.48 7.49
C GLU A 360 -16.72 -24.86 8.89
N ALA A 361 -15.61 -24.25 9.32
CA ALA A 361 -15.57 -23.48 10.56
C ALA A 361 -15.94 -22.01 10.29
N ARG A 362 -17.15 -21.76 9.78
CA ARG A 362 -17.81 -20.49 10.04
C ARG A 362 -18.33 -20.56 11.48
N PRO A 363 -17.97 -19.61 12.37
CA PRO A 363 -18.46 -19.62 13.75
C PRO A 363 -19.98 -19.57 13.82
#